data_AF-A0A1B7WCH3-F1
#
_entry.id   AF-A0A1B7WCH3-F1
#
_cell.length_a   1.000
_cell.length_b   1.000
_cell.length_c   1.000
_cell.angle_alpha   90.00
_cell.angle_beta   90.00
_cell.angle_gamma   90.00
#
_symmetry.space_group_name_H-M   'P 1'
#
loop_
_entity.id
_entity.type
_entity.pdbx_description
1 polymer ?
#
loop_
_entity_poly.entity_id
_entity_poly.type
_entity_poly.pdbx_seq_one_letter_code
_entity_poly.pdbx_strand_id
1 'polypeptide(L)'
;NLVSDELGKILEKLASPIAKHRYQSVKEVIQALNVLNQNVRRSPSQILPPLTPPPPSQSPLKIPQPSVNASSRYQKLEQLLAEGKWKEADEETKRVMLAVAKVKKSDFESEENWLKYISLDYESIDNFPCEDLRSIDWLWVKYSNGKFGFSVQKRIYQGLGGTEEFDYKIWDAFADRVGWMNGKIYQGFLYHSDVSFYNIKKAPEGRLPHLVVGGYHCPRGLVCSLASRLVDCKI
;
A
#
# COMPACT_ATOMS: atom_id res chain seq x y z
N ASN A 1 24.32 15.90 12.34
CA ASN A 1 24.72 16.06 10.92
C ASN A 1 24.43 17.51 10.61
N LEU A 2 25.45 18.35 10.36
CA LEU A 2 25.34 19.82 10.42
C LEU A 2 24.17 20.38 9.59
N VAL A 3 23.85 19.74 8.46
CA VAL A 3 22.75 20.12 7.55
C VAL A 3 21.38 19.89 8.18
N SER A 4 21.23 18.79 8.93
CA SER A 4 19.98 18.43 9.62
C SER A 4 19.70 19.38 10.79
N ASP A 5 20.76 19.79 11.49
CA ASP A 5 20.66 20.64 12.68
C ASP A 5 20.30 22.09 12.30
N GLU A 6 20.84 22.57 11.18
CA GLU A 6 20.62 23.93 10.70
C GLU A 6 19.26 24.08 9.97
N LEU A 7 18.80 23.02 9.29
CA LEU A 7 17.43 22.95 8.76
C LEU A 7 16.39 22.91 9.89
N GLY A 8 16.68 22.18 10.98
CA GLY A 8 15.84 22.14 12.17
C GLY A 8 15.58 23.52 12.77
N LYS A 9 16.62 24.35 12.91
CA LYS A 9 16.50 25.73 13.43
C LYS A 9 15.64 26.63 12.55
N ILE A 10 15.69 26.46 11.21
CA ILE A 10 14.84 27.25 10.30
C ILE A 10 13.38 26.85 10.45
N LEU A 11 13.09 25.55 10.54
CA LEU A 11 11.73 25.03 10.73
C LEU A 11 11.15 25.44 12.08
N GLU A 12 11.96 25.39 13.15
CA GLU A 12 11.56 25.83 14.49
C GLU A 12 11.20 27.33 14.51
N LYS A 13 12.01 28.16 13.84
CA LYS A 13 11.73 29.60 13.75
C LYS A 13 10.50 29.91 12.89
N LEU A 14 10.24 29.15 11.83
CA LEU A 14 9.00 29.27 11.04
C LEU A 14 7.76 28.88 11.85
N ALA A 15 7.87 27.82 12.65
CA ALA A 15 6.78 27.26 13.43
C ALA A 15 6.58 27.92 14.82
N SER A 16 7.42 28.90 15.20
CA SER A 16 7.36 29.55 16.51
C SER A 16 5.92 30.01 16.84
N PRO A 17 5.36 29.69 18.01
CA PRO A 17 4.00 30.10 18.37
C PRO A 17 3.89 31.62 18.55
N ILE A 18 5.01 32.30 18.79
CA ILE A 18 5.08 33.75 18.99
C ILE A 18 5.46 34.43 17.66
N ALA A 19 4.55 35.25 17.13
CA ALA A 19 4.68 35.88 15.82
C ALA A 19 5.94 36.76 15.65
N LYS A 20 6.33 37.51 16.69
CA LYS A 20 7.56 38.34 16.68
C LYS A 20 8.87 37.53 16.58
N HIS A 21 8.82 36.22 16.86
CA HIS A 21 9.99 35.34 16.77
C HIS A 21 10.05 34.57 15.45
N ARG A 22 9.02 34.66 14.61
CA ARG A 22 9.05 34.11 13.25
C ARG A 22 9.87 35.00 12.31
N TYR A 23 10.16 34.47 11.12
CA TYR A 23 10.60 35.31 10.01
C TYR A 23 9.53 36.34 9.67
N GLN A 24 9.93 37.59 9.50
CA GLN A 24 9.00 38.70 9.29
C GLN A 24 8.71 38.94 7.81
N SER A 25 9.43 38.26 6.91
CA SER A 25 9.15 38.28 5.48
C SER A 25 9.60 37.02 4.77
N VAL A 26 9.00 36.76 3.60
CA VAL A 26 9.41 35.68 2.69
C VAL A 26 10.87 35.84 2.27
N LYS A 27 11.36 37.08 2.15
CA LYS A 27 12.76 37.37 1.78
C LYS A 27 13.76 36.83 2.80
N GLU A 28 13.45 36.93 4.09
CA GLU A 28 14.31 36.40 5.16
C GLU A 28 14.35 34.86 5.15
N VAL A 29 13.22 34.21 4.88
CA VAL A 29 13.13 32.75 4.77
C VAL A 29 13.99 32.24 3.62
N ILE A 30 13.87 32.87 2.45
CA ILE A 30 14.67 32.52 1.26
C ILE A 30 16.16 32.74 1.53
N GLN A 31 16.54 33.81 2.24
CA GLN A 31 17.93 34.08 2.58
C GLN A 31 18.49 33.01 3.54
N ALA A 32 17.72 32.58 4.53
CA ALA A 32 18.12 31.52 5.46
C ALA A 32 18.31 30.17 4.74
N LEU A 33 17.42 29.81 3.81
CA LEU A 33 17.52 28.59 3.00
C LEU A 33 18.71 28.62 2.03
N ASN A 34 19.04 29.79 1.47
CA ASN A 34 20.20 29.94 0.58
C ASN A 34 21.53 29.73 1.32
N VAL A 35 21.63 30.16 2.59
CA VAL A 35 22.81 29.92 3.43
C VAL A 35 22.98 28.43 3.72
N LEU A 36 21.90 27.70 3.99
CA LEU A 36 21.95 26.23 4.11
C LEU A 36 22.51 25.58 2.86
N ASN A 37 21.99 25.95 1.68
CA ASN A 37 22.41 25.38 0.41
C ASN A 37 23.89 25.66 0.11
N GLN A 38 24.40 26.84 0.49
CA GLN A 38 25.82 27.18 0.36
C GLN A 38 26.71 26.36 1.31
N ASN A 39 26.25 26.10 2.54
CA ASN A 39 26.98 25.29 3.52
C ASN A 39 27.02 23.81 3.14
N VAL A 40 25.96 23.29 2.53
CA VAL A 40 25.92 21.95 1.90
C VAL A 40 26.97 21.87 0.78
N ARG A 41 27.13 22.94 0.00
CA ARG A 41 28.09 23.01 -1.12
C ARG A 41 29.55 23.17 -0.69
N ARG A 42 29.80 23.74 0.49
CA ARG A 42 31.16 24.00 1.03
C ARG A 42 31.69 22.90 1.94
N SER A 43 30.86 21.92 2.29
CA SER A 43 31.28 20.77 3.08
C SER A 43 32.20 19.88 2.23
N PRO A 44 33.45 19.57 2.67
CA PRO A 44 34.33 18.68 1.92
C PRO A 44 33.67 17.31 1.80
N SER A 45 33.39 16.88 0.58
CA SER A 45 32.91 15.54 0.30
C SER A 45 33.89 14.52 0.89
N GLN A 46 33.46 13.78 1.91
CA GLN A 46 34.00 12.45 2.11
C GLN A 46 33.68 11.69 0.82
N ILE A 47 34.73 11.37 0.07
CA ILE A 47 34.67 10.60 -1.15
C ILE A 47 34.08 9.23 -0.77
N LEU A 48 32.76 9.10 -0.94
CA LEU A 48 32.13 7.79 -1.02
C LEU A 48 32.73 7.09 -2.23
N PRO A 49 33.13 5.81 -2.14
CA PRO A 49 33.54 5.05 -3.30
C PRO A 49 32.42 5.07 -4.36
N PRO A 50 32.74 4.85 -5.65
CA PRO A 50 31.76 4.96 -6.72
C PRO A 50 30.51 4.15 -6.36
N LEU A 51 29.34 4.79 -6.36
CA LEU A 51 28.06 4.09 -6.32
C LEU A 51 28.05 3.16 -7.52
N THR A 52 28.30 1.87 -7.27
CA THR A 52 28.03 0.81 -8.23
C THR A 52 26.60 1.01 -8.74
N PRO A 53 26.35 0.85 -10.05
CA PRO A 53 24.99 0.91 -10.57
C PRO A 53 24.12 -0.04 -9.74
N PRO A 54 22.85 0.33 -9.45
CA PRO A 54 21.95 -0.56 -8.74
C PRO A 54 21.95 -1.91 -9.48
N PRO A 55 22.11 -3.04 -8.76
CA PRO A 55 22.19 -4.34 -9.41
C PRO A 55 20.96 -4.54 -10.29
N PRO A 56 21.13 -5.10 -11.51
CA PRO A 56 20.01 -5.41 -12.39
C PRO A 56 19.10 -6.41 -11.67
N SER A 57 17.83 -6.03 -11.51
CA SER A 57 16.75 -6.81 -10.91
C SER A 57 17.06 -7.36 -9.53
N GLN A 58 16.43 -6.74 -8.52
CA GLN A 58 16.23 -7.40 -7.24
C GLN A 58 15.72 -8.82 -7.49
N SER A 59 16.46 -9.79 -6.98
CA SER A 59 16.03 -11.17 -6.81
C SER A 59 14.56 -11.18 -6.38
N PRO A 60 13.73 -12.11 -6.88
CA PRO A 60 12.32 -12.19 -6.48
C PRO A 60 12.22 -12.09 -4.96
N LEU A 61 11.36 -11.21 -4.46
CA LEU A 61 11.05 -11.08 -3.03
C LEU A 61 10.92 -12.51 -2.47
N LYS A 62 11.89 -12.95 -1.66
CA LYS A 62 11.87 -14.27 -1.01
C LYS A 62 10.87 -14.19 0.13
N ILE A 63 9.60 -14.25 -0.21
CA ILE A 63 8.53 -14.40 0.76
C ILE A 63 8.64 -15.82 1.32
N PRO A 64 8.72 -15.99 2.65
CA PRO A 64 8.72 -17.32 3.26
C PRO A 64 7.52 -18.12 2.77
N GLN A 65 7.76 -19.26 2.12
CA GLN A 65 6.70 -20.20 1.78
C GLN A 65 6.01 -20.61 3.08
N PRO A 66 4.68 -20.45 3.21
CA PRO A 66 3.95 -21.02 4.34
C PRO A 66 4.20 -22.53 4.39
N SER A 67 4.38 -23.08 5.59
CA SER A 67 4.45 -24.53 5.78
C SER A 67 3.22 -25.20 5.15
N VAL A 68 3.42 -26.38 4.58
CA VAL A 68 2.56 -27.23 3.71
C VAL A 68 1.08 -27.41 4.16
N ASN A 69 0.69 -26.87 5.30
CA ASN A 69 -0.70 -26.70 5.74
C ASN A 69 -1.40 -25.49 5.10
N ALA A 70 -1.08 -25.14 3.85
CA ALA A 70 -1.96 -24.32 3.02
C ALA A 70 -3.25 -25.13 2.80
N SER A 71 -4.11 -25.02 3.80
CA SER A 71 -5.41 -25.65 3.95
C SER A 71 -6.15 -25.68 2.62
N SER A 72 -6.94 -26.73 2.38
CA SER A 72 -7.89 -26.81 1.24
C SER A 72 -8.64 -25.50 0.98
N ARG A 73 -8.80 -24.65 2.00
CA ARG A 73 -9.23 -23.25 1.95
C ARG A 73 -8.64 -22.43 0.79
N TYR A 74 -7.36 -22.57 0.47
CA TYR A 74 -6.66 -21.74 -0.53
C TYR A 74 -6.52 -22.37 -1.91
N GLN A 75 -6.89 -23.65 -2.07
CA GLN A 75 -6.67 -24.39 -3.32
C GLN A 75 -7.33 -23.73 -4.52
N LYS A 76 -8.56 -23.22 -4.35
CA LYS A 76 -9.27 -22.52 -5.43
C LYS A 76 -8.58 -21.22 -5.82
N LEU A 77 -8.08 -20.44 -4.85
CA LEU A 77 -7.32 -19.23 -5.13
C LEU A 77 -6.02 -19.56 -5.87
N GLU A 78 -5.27 -20.57 -5.40
CA GLU A 78 -4.04 -21.03 -6.05
C GLU A 78 -4.30 -21.46 -7.49
N GLN A 79 -5.36 -22.24 -7.74
CA GLN A 79 -5.73 -22.67 -9.08
C GLN A 79 -6.05 -21.48 -10.00
N LEU A 80 -6.89 -20.55 -9.54
CA LEU A 80 -7.27 -19.38 -10.34
C LEU A 80 -6.07 -18.50 -10.68
N LEU A 81 -5.15 -18.32 -9.73
CA LEU A 81 -3.90 -17.59 -9.94
C LEU A 81 -2.96 -18.31 -10.91
N ALA A 82 -2.83 -19.64 -10.79
CA ALA A 82 -2.04 -20.47 -11.70
C ALA A 82 -2.56 -20.43 -13.14
N GLU A 83 -3.88 -20.35 -13.31
CA GLU A 83 -4.55 -20.23 -14.61
C GLU A 83 -4.55 -18.80 -15.15
N GLY A 84 -4.09 -17.81 -14.38
CA GLY A 84 -4.12 -16.39 -14.77
C GLY A 84 -5.52 -15.79 -14.83
N LYS A 85 -6.49 -16.40 -14.12
CA LYS A 85 -7.86 -15.90 -13.96
C LYS A 85 -7.92 -14.82 -12.90
N TRP A 86 -7.34 -13.66 -13.22
CA TRP A 86 -7.08 -12.59 -12.26
C TRP A 86 -8.33 -11.99 -11.61
N LYS A 87 -9.43 -11.90 -12.37
CA LYS A 87 -10.71 -11.38 -11.86
C LYS A 87 -11.29 -12.33 -10.83
N GLU A 88 -11.37 -13.59 -11.19
CA GLU A 88 -11.91 -14.65 -10.35
C GLU A 88 -11.01 -14.87 -9.12
N ALA A 89 -9.69 -14.76 -9.26
CA ALA A 89 -8.75 -14.81 -8.16
C ALA A 89 -8.94 -13.65 -7.17
N ASP A 90 -9.25 -12.46 -7.66
CA ASP A 90 -9.53 -11.29 -6.82
C ASP A 90 -10.85 -11.46 -6.03
N GLU A 91 -11.90 -11.91 -6.71
CA GLU A 91 -13.20 -12.26 -6.09
C GLU A 91 -13.04 -13.40 -5.05
N GLU A 92 -12.25 -14.42 -5.37
CA GLU A 92 -11.94 -15.53 -4.48
C GLU A 92 -11.10 -15.08 -3.28
N THR A 93 -10.17 -14.14 -3.47
CA THR A 93 -9.39 -13.53 -2.36
C THR A 93 -10.33 -12.87 -1.36
N LYS A 94 -11.28 -12.05 -1.84
CA LYS A 94 -12.30 -11.44 -0.98
C LYS A 94 -13.11 -12.50 -0.23
N ARG A 95 -13.60 -13.53 -0.93
CA ARG A 95 -14.38 -14.63 -0.34
C ARG A 95 -13.60 -15.33 0.78
N VAL A 96 -12.34 -15.67 0.55
CA VAL A 96 -11.50 -16.37 1.52
C VAL A 96 -11.21 -15.48 2.73
N MET A 97 -10.88 -14.20 2.53
CA MET A 97 -10.63 -13.28 3.64
C MET A 97 -11.87 -13.09 4.52
N LEU A 98 -13.06 -12.96 3.94
CA LEU A 98 -14.32 -12.91 4.69
C LEU A 98 -14.56 -14.19 5.51
N ALA A 99 -14.26 -15.36 4.94
CA ALA A 99 -14.39 -16.64 5.62
C ALA A 99 -13.39 -16.78 6.79
N VAL A 100 -12.14 -16.32 6.62
CA VAL A 100 -11.11 -16.32 7.66
C VAL A 100 -11.49 -15.39 8.81
N ALA A 101 -11.98 -14.19 8.49
CA ALA A 101 -12.49 -13.22 9.46
C ALA A 101 -13.82 -13.65 10.12
N LYS A 102 -14.39 -14.81 9.74
CA LYS A 102 -15.65 -15.34 10.24
C LYS A 102 -16.82 -14.35 10.10
N VAL A 103 -16.78 -13.50 9.06
CA VAL A 103 -17.87 -12.58 8.78
C VAL A 103 -19.10 -13.42 8.41
N LYS A 104 -20.15 -13.34 9.22
CA LYS A 104 -21.38 -14.10 9.02
C LYS A 104 -22.07 -13.60 7.74
N LYS A 105 -22.41 -14.51 6.84
CA LYS A 105 -23.31 -14.21 5.71
C LYS A 105 -24.54 -13.49 6.26
N SER A 106 -24.78 -12.27 5.80
CA SER A 106 -25.96 -11.48 6.17
C SER A 106 -27.16 -11.94 5.35
N ASP A 107 -28.31 -11.34 5.64
CA ASP A 107 -29.61 -11.66 5.04
C ASP A 107 -29.73 -11.33 3.53
N PHE A 108 -28.63 -11.22 2.78
CA PHE A 108 -28.72 -11.05 1.33
C PHE A 108 -29.28 -12.32 0.68
N GLU A 109 -30.17 -12.11 -0.29
CA GLU A 109 -30.90 -13.16 -0.99
C GLU A 109 -30.00 -14.11 -1.83
N SER A 110 -28.76 -13.71 -2.14
CA SER A 110 -27.81 -14.52 -2.92
C SER A 110 -26.35 -14.31 -2.49
N GLU A 111 -25.52 -15.33 -2.70
CA GLU A 111 -24.05 -15.27 -2.47
C GLU A 111 -23.39 -14.15 -3.28
N GLU A 112 -23.88 -13.93 -4.50
CA GLU A 112 -23.38 -12.89 -5.41
C GLU A 112 -23.66 -11.48 -4.84
N ASN A 113 -24.87 -11.25 -4.31
CA ASN A 113 -25.21 -10.00 -3.64
C ASN A 113 -24.41 -9.83 -2.34
N TRP A 114 -24.25 -10.91 -1.56
CA TRP A 114 -23.40 -10.91 -0.36
C TRP A 114 -21.97 -10.47 -0.70
N LEU A 115 -21.29 -11.14 -1.63
CA LEU A 115 -19.91 -10.82 -2.00
C LEU A 115 -19.77 -9.45 -2.64
N LYS A 116 -20.81 -8.93 -3.30
CA LYS A 116 -20.79 -7.59 -3.88
C LYS A 116 -20.80 -6.49 -2.82
N TYR A 117 -21.66 -6.59 -1.80
CA TYR A 117 -21.89 -5.49 -0.86
C TYR A 117 -21.15 -5.64 0.47
N ILE A 118 -20.74 -6.85 0.86
CA ILE A 118 -20.01 -7.04 2.12
C ILE A 118 -18.56 -6.57 2.02
N SER A 119 -18.05 -6.05 3.13
CA SER A 119 -16.64 -5.70 3.33
C SER A 119 -16.17 -6.21 4.69
N LEU A 120 -14.85 -6.32 4.85
CA LEU A 120 -14.25 -6.52 6.17
C LEU A 120 -14.37 -5.21 6.96
N ASP A 121 -14.73 -5.31 8.23
CA ASP A 121 -14.61 -4.19 9.16
C ASP A 121 -13.18 -4.07 9.73
N TYR A 122 -12.90 -2.93 10.37
CA TYR A 122 -11.56 -2.61 10.88
C TYR A 122 -11.06 -3.67 11.87
N GLU A 123 -11.93 -4.10 12.79
CA GLU A 123 -11.62 -5.10 13.81
C GLU A 123 -11.26 -6.46 13.20
N SER A 124 -11.96 -6.86 12.13
CA SER A 124 -11.68 -8.09 11.39
C SER A 124 -10.32 -8.05 10.70
N ILE A 125 -9.89 -6.89 10.20
CA ILE A 125 -8.56 -6.73 9.59
C ILE A 125 -7.46 -6.69 10.66
N ASP A 126 -7.65 -5.93 11.74
CA ASP A 126 -6.65 -5.81 12.81
C ASP A 126 -6.38 -7.16 13.49
N ASN A 127 -7.40 -8.02 13.58
CA ASN A 127 -7.28 -9.36 14.14
C ASN A 127 -7.03 -10.45 13.10
N PHE A 128 -6.85 -10.09 11.82
CA PHE A 128 -6.70 -11.07 10.75
C PHE A 128 -5.48 -11.97 11.00
N PRO A 129 -5.58 -13.31 10.92
CA PRO A 129 -4.46 -14.19 11.22
C PRO A 129 -3.29 -14.00 10.25
N CYS A 130 -2.09 -13.81 10.80
CA CYS A 130 -0.89 -13.55 9.98
C CYS A 130 -0.52 -14.71 9.06
N GLU A 131 -0.77 -15.95 9.46
CA GLU A 131 -0.51 -17.13 8.60
C GLU A 131 -1.40 -17.13 7.36
N ASP A 132 -2.68 -16.80 7.55
CA ASP A 132 -3.64 -16.68 6.45
C ASP A 132 -3.26 -15.51 5.52
N LEU A 133 -2.90 -14.34 6.08
CA LEU A 133 -2.48 -13.18 5.29
C LEU A 133 -1.20 -13.44 4.49
N ARG A 134 -0.20 -14.09 5.10
CA ARG A 134 1.03 -14.53 4.41
C ARG A 134 0.74 -15.53 3.30
N SER A 135 -0.19 -16.45 3.51
CA SER A 135 -0.55 -17.45 2.51
C SER A 135 -1.18 -16.82 1.28
N ILE A 136 -2.11 -15.88 1.48
CA ILE A 136 -2.74 -15.14 0.39
C ILE A 136 -1.70 -14.29 -0.35
N ASP A 137 -0.88 -13.52 0.37
CA ASP A 137 0.15 -12.67 -0.25
C ASP A 137 1.16 -13.48 -1.05
N TRP A 138 1.65 -14.59 -0.48
CA TRP A 138 2.60 -15.48 -1.14
C TRP A 138 2.06 -16.04 -2.46
N LEU A 139 0.78 -16.46 -2.50
CA LEU A 139 0.14 -16.94 -3.73
C LEU A 139 0.11 -15.84 -4.80
N TRP A 140 -0.33 -14.64 -4.45
CA TRP A 140 -0.36 -13.51 -5.38
C TRP A 140 1.02 -13.19 -5.95
N VAL A 141 2.04 -13.13 -5.10
CA VAL A 141 3.41 -12.82 -5.50
C VAL A 141 4.00 -13.93 -6.38
N LYS A 142 3.81 -15.20 -6.01
CA LYS A 142 4.30 -16.37 -6.78
C LYS A 142 3.76 -16.36 -8.20
N TYR A 143 2.44 -16.29 -8.37
CA TYR A 143 1.80 -16.46 -9.67
C TYR A 143 1.82 -15.21 -10.54
N SER A 144 2.03 -14.03 -9.95
CA SER A 144 2.20 -12.77 -10.67
C SER A 144 3.66 -12.44 -11.01
N ASN A 145 4.61 -13.34 -10.69
CA ASN A 145 6.05 -13.09 -10.81
C ASN A 145 6.49 -11.81 -10.07
N GLY A 146 6.00 -11.62 -8.84
CA GLY A 146 6.31 -10.48 -7.99
C GLY A 146 5.58 -9.19 -8.31
N LYS A 147 4.64 -9.20 -9.26
CA LYS A 147 3.94 -7.99 -9.71
C LYS A 147 2.78 -7.57 -8.81
N PHE A 148 2.11 -8.53 -8.17
CA PHE A 148 0.90 -8.36 -7.37
C PHE A 148 1.07 -8.98 -5.99
N GLY A 149 0.31 -8.50 -5.02
CA GLY A 149 0.40 -8.90 -3.61
C GLY A 149 0.23 -7.72 -2.66
N PHE A 150 -0.17 -8.02 -1.43
CA PHE A 150 -0.26 -7.05 -0.34
C PHE A 150 1.12 -6.54 0.09
N SER A 151 2.15 -7.38 0.09
CA SER A 151 3.55 -6.96 0.33
C SER A 151 4.02 -5.97 -0.73
N VAL A 152 3.65 -6.21 -2.00
CA VAL A 152 3.95 -5.31 -3.12
C VAL A 152 3.25 -3.96 -2.94
N GLN A 153 1.96 -3.97 -2.59
CA GLN A 153 1.18 -2.77 -2.29
C GLN A 153 1.79 -1.97 -1.13
N LYS A 154 2.09 -2.65 -0.01
CA LYS A 154 2.73 -2.04 1.16
C LYS A 154 4.04 -1.36 0.80
N ARG A 155 4.92 -2.04 0.04
CA ARG A 155 6.20 -1.45 -0.39
C ARG A 155 5.98 -0.19 -1.24
N ILE A 156 5.00 -0.19 -2.15
CA ILE A 156 4.67 0.99 -2.95
C ILE A 156 4.16 2.12 -2.06
N TYR A 157 3.23 1.83 -1.15
CA TYR A 157 2.66 2.81 -0.21
C TYR A 157 3.73 3.45 0.67
N GLN A 158 4.61 2.65 1.28
CA GLN A 158 5.74 3.14 2.07
C GLN A 158 6.74 3.93 1.23
N GLY A 159 6.99 3.52 -0.02
CA GLY A 159 7.85 4.24 -0.96
C GLY A 159 7.33 5.65 -1.31
N LEU A 160 6.03 5.90 -1.12
CA LEU A 160 5.40 7.22 -1.27
C LEU A 160 5.35 8.04 0.03
N GLY A 161 5.97 7.54 1.10
CA GLY A 161 5.95 8.15 2.43
C GLY A 161 4.78 7.70 3.31
N GLY A 162 4.06 6.66 2.91
CA GLY A 162 2.95 6.10 3.68
C GLY A 162 3.40 5.56 5.03
N THR A 163 2.62 5.86 6.06
CA THR A 163 2.84 5.40 7.44
C THR A 163 1.58 4.71 7.96
N GLU A 164 1.55 4.33 9.23
CA GLU A 164 0.32 3.85 9.87
C GLU A 164 -0.74 4.96 9.95
N GLU A 165 -0.31 6.23 10.02
CA GLU A 165 -1.20 7.38 9.99
C GLU A 165 -1.70 7.64 8.56
N PHE A 166 -3.02 7.78 8.43
CA PHE A 166 -3.65 8.06 7.16
C PHE A 166 -3.33 9.48 6.66
N ASP A 167 -2.59 9.57 5.55
CA ASP A 167 -2.44 10.80 4.78
C ASP A 167 -3.18 10.68 3.44
N TYR A 168 -4.12 11.60 3.21
CA TYR A 168 -4.97 11.61 2.02
C TYR A 168 -4.18 11.80 0.71
N LYS A 169 -3.13 12.65 0.72
CA LYS A 169 -2.33 12.90 -0.49
C LYS A 169 -1.47 11.69 -0.83
N ILE A 170 -0.92 11.02 0.18
CA ILE A 170 -0.15 9.80 -0.02
C ILE A 170 -1.07 8.67 -0.51
N TRP A 171 -2.28 8.57 0.05
CA TRP A 171 -3.28 7.62 -0.41
C TRP A 171 -3.68 7.84 -1.87
N ASP A 172 -3.98 9.07 -2.28
CA ASP A 172 -4.32 9.38 -3.68
C ASP A 172 -3.14 9.05 -4.61
N ALA A 173 -1.92 9.42 -4.23
CA ALA A 173 -0.72 9.07 -5.00
C ALA A 173 -0.53 7.54 -5.12
N PHE A 174 -0.80 6.80 -4.04
CA PHE A 174 -0.75 5.34 -4.03
C PHE A 174 -1.82 4.74 -4.93
N ALA A 175 -3.08 5.15 -4.76
CA ALA A 175 -4.21 4.70 -5.56
C ALA A 175 -3.97 4.98 -7.05
N ASP A 176 -3.30 6.07 -7.40
CA ASP A 176 -2.97 6.39 -8.79
C ASP A 176 -1.87 5.45 -9.29
N ARG A 177 -0.83 5.28 -8.48
CA ARG A 177 0.33 4.42 -8.78
C ARG A 177 -0.04 2.96 -9.01
N VAL A 178 -1.05 2.44 -8.31
CA VAL A 178 -1.57 1.06 -8.50
C VAL A 178 -2.77 1.00 -9.46
N GLY A 179 -3.21 2.14 -9.99
CA GLY A 179 -4.25 2.24 -11.02
C GLY A 179 -5.67 2.02 -10.49
N TRP A 180 -5.92 2.37 -9.24
CA TRP A 180 -7.25 2.40 -8.62
C TRP A 180 -7.97 3.74 -8.86
N MET A 181 -7.26 4.81 -9.28
CA MET A 181 -7.86 6.15 -9.43
C MET A 181 -8.72 6.41 -10.67
N ASN A 182 -9.00 5.41 -11.50
CA ASN A 182 -9.97 5.62 -12.58
C ASN A 182 -11.33 5.97 -11.97
N GLY A 183 -11.87 7.16 -12.22
CA GLY A 183 -13.08 7.73 -11.59
C GLY A 183 -14.36 6.86 -11.60
N LYS A 184 -14.32 5.72 -12.29
CA LYS A 184 -15.35 4.69 -12.30
C LYS A 184 -15.15 3.60 -11.21
N ILE A 185 -13.93 3.38 -10.74
CA ILE A 185 -13.56 2.46 -9.64
C ILE A 185 -13.95 3.08 -8.29
N TYR A 186 -13.76 4.38 -8.12
CA TYR A 186 -14.12 5.14 -6.91
C TYR A 186 -15.59 5.08 -6.51
N GLN A 187 -16.49 4.86 -7.47
CA GLN A 187 -17.91 4.86 -7.20
C GLN A 187 -18.45 3.45 -6.89
N GLY A 188 -17.58 2.43 -6.73
CA GLY A 188 -18.02 1.05 -6.46
C GLY A 188 -18.79 0.38 -7.60
N PHE A 189 -18.95 1.06 -8.75
CA PHE A 189 -19.80 0.61 -9.87
C PHE A 189 -19.08 -0.24 -10.93
N LEU A 190 -17.77 -0.50 -10.78
CA LEU A 190 -16.98 -1.17 -11.84
C LEU A 190 -16.34 -2.51 -11.46
N TYR A 191 -16.88 -3.23 -10.49
CA TYR A 191 -16.29 -4.53 -10.16
C TYR A 191 -16.42 -5.56 -11.29
N HIS A 192 -17.33 -5.37 -12.26
CA HIS A 192 -17.68 -6.46 -13.18
C HIS A 192 -17.57 -6.19 -14.69
N SER A 193 -17.51 -4.94 -15.17
CA SER A 193 -17.68 -4.66 -16.61
C SER A 193 -16.43 -4.24 -17.37
N ASP A 194 -15.35 -3.79 -16.70
CA ASP A 194 -14.13 -3.37 -17.40
C ASP A 194 -13.05 -4.46 -17.38
N VAL A 195 -13.10 -5.35 -18.38
CA VAL A 195 -12.11 -6.42 -18.62
C VAL A 195 -10.68 -5.86 -18.72
N SER A 196 -10.51 -4.58 -19.06
CA SER A 196 -9.18 -3.96 -19.18
C SER A 196 -8.47 -3.81 -17.82
N PHE A 197 -9.22 -3.76 -16.71
CA PHE A 197 -8.65 -3.66 -15.36
C PHE A 197 -7.76 -4.87 -15.03
N TYR A 198 -8.22 -6.07 -15.39
CA TYR A 198 -7.54 -7.35 -15.15
C TYR A 198 -6.54 -7.73 -16.25
N ASN A 199 -6.24 -6.83 -17.20
CA ASN A 199 -5.21 -7.06 -18.20
C ASN A 199 -3.80 -6.92 -17.58
N ILE A 200 -3.19 -8.05 -17.24
CA ILE A 200 -1.86 -8.09 -16.59
C ILE A 200 -0.75 -7.39 -17.39
N LYS A 201 -0.82 -7.36 -18.73
CA LYS A 201 0.19 -6.69 -19.58
C LYS A 201 0.17 -5.17 -19.39
N LYS A 202 -1.01 -4.61 -19.09
CA LYS A 202 -1.21 -3.16 -18.91
C LYS A 202 -1.35 -2.74 -17.45
N ALA A 203 -1.59 -3.69 -16.55
CA ALA A 203 -1.71 -3.40 -15.13
C ALA A 203 -0.37 -2.89 -14.55
N PRO A 204 -0.36 -1.81 -13.74
CA PRO A 204 0.78 -1.42 -12.94
C PRO A 204 1.00 -2.44 -11.83
N GLU A 205 2.20 -2.41 -11.27
CA GLU A 205 2.57 -3.16 -10.08
C GLU A 205 1.67 -2.81 -8.89
N GLY A 206 1.31 -3.79 -8.07
CA GLY A 206 0.46 -3.61 -6.89
C GLY A 206 -1.05 -3.44 -7.17
N ARG A 207 -1.50 -3.49 -8.44
CA ARG A 207 -2.94 -3.33 -8.75
C ARG A 207 -3.83 -4.35 -8.04
N LEU A 208 -3.35 -5.59 -7.91
CA LEU A 208 -4.10 -6.69 -7.31
C LEU A 208 -3.34 -7.27 -6.10
N PRO A 209 -4.04 -7.93 -5.17
CA PRO A 209 -5.51 -7.99 -5.07
C PRO A 209 -6.15 -6.63 -4.74
N HIS A 210 -7.33 -6.36 -5.28
CA HIS A 210 -8.09 -5.14 -5.07
C HIS A 210 -9.25 -5.44 -4.10
N LEU A 211 -8.97 -5.37 -2.80
CA LEU A 211 -10.02 -5.44 -1.79
C LEU A 211 -10.87 -4.16 -1.88
N VAL A 212 -11.97 -4.19 -2.63
CA VAL A 212 -13.00 -3.15 -2.50
C VAL A 212 -13.66 -3.32 -1.14
N VAL A 213 -13.16 -2.53 -0.22
CA VAL A 213 -13.77 -2.28 1.06
C VAL A 213 -15.00 -1.41 0.78
N GLY A 214 -16.14 -2.07 0.58
CA GLY A 214 -17.43 -1.40 0.39
C GLY A 214 -17.74 -0.44 1.54
N GLY A 215 -18.09 0.80 1.18
CA GLY A 215 -18.60 1.82 2.10
C GLY A 215 -18.28 3.23 1.64
N TYR A 216 -19.32 4.07 1.49
CA TYR A 216 -19.21 5.51 1.19
C TYR A 216 -18.59 6.35 2.32
N HIS A 217 -17.96 5.70 3.32
CA HIS A 217 -17.46 6.35 4.53
C HIS A 217 -16.00 5.97 4.78
N CYS A 218 -15.15 6.83 4.22
CA CYS A 218 -13.78 7.12 4.59
C CYS A 218 -12.76 5.96 4.54
N PRO A 219 -11.72 6.06 3.67
CA PRO A 219 -10.53 5.20 3.71
C PRO A 219 -9.60 5.51 4.90
N ARG A 220 -10.13 5.99 6.04
CA ARG A 220 -9.32 6.44 7.19
C ARG A 220 -8.75 5.32 8.05
N GLY A 221 -9.17 4.07 7.86
CA GLY A 221 -8.66 3.00 8.72
C GLY A 221 -8.59 1.60 8.12
N LEU A 222 -9.30 1.21 7.05
CA LEU A 222 -9.27 -0.20 6.61
C LEU A 222 -8.01 -0.52 5.80
N VAL A 223 -7.56 0.47 5.03
CA VAL A 223 -6.24 0.46 4.38
C VAL A 223 -5.15 0.60 5.44
N CYS A 224 -5.30 1.50 6.41
CA CYS A 224 -4.35 1.65 7.50
C CYS A 224 -4.28 0.39 8.37
N SER A 225 -5.41 -0.24 8.65
CA SER A 225 -5.53 -1.51 9.36
C SER A 225 -4.86 -2.62 8.57
N LEU A 226 -5.07 -2.71 7.25
CA LEU A 226 -4.38 -3.74 6.46
C LEU A 226 -2.88 -3.46 6.37
N ALA A 227 -2.47 -2.22 6.14
CA ALA A 227 -1.06 -1.83 6.07
C ALA A 227 -0.34 -2.05 7.42
N SER A 228 -0.97 -1.64 8.52
CA SER A 228 -0.53 -1.90 9.89
C SER A 228 -0.45 -3.40 10.15
N ARG A 229 -1.49 -4.15 9.76
CA ARG A 229 -1.51 -5.60 9.93
C ARG A 229 -0.41 -6.30 9.15
N LEU A 230 -0.07 -5.84 7.96
CA LEU A 230 1.07 -6.35 7.20
C LEU A 230 2.40 -6.04 7.91
N VAL A 231 2.52 -4.92 8.62
CA VAL A 231 3.68 -4.63 9.50
C VAL A 231 3.74 -5.62 10.66
N ASP A 232 2.66 -5.79 11.40
CA ASP A 232 2.56 -6.74 12.52
C ASP A 232 2.90 -8.17 12.10
N CYS A 233 2.38 -8.58 10.93
CA CYS A 233 2.59 -9.89 10.38
C CYS A 233 3.97 -10.09 9.74
N LYS A 234 4.83 -9.05 9.73
CA LYS A 234 6.18 -9.07 9.15
C LYS A 234 6.18 -9.49 7.67
N ILE A 235 5.21 -8.97 6.92
CA ILE A 235 5.04 -9.14 5.47
C ILE A 235 5.68 -7.96 4.74
#